data_AF-A0A6C2CJT6-F1
#
_entry.id   AF-A0A6C2CJT6-F1
#
_cell.length_a   1.000
_cell.length_b   1.000
_cell.length_c   1.000
_cell.angle_alpha   90.00
_cell.angle_beta   90.00
_cell.angle_gamma   90.00
#
_symmetry.space_group_name_H-M   'P 1'
#
loop_
_entity.id
_entity.type
_entity.pdbx_description
1 polymer ?
#
loop_
_entity_poly.entity_id
_entity_poly.type
_entity_poly.pdbx_seq_one_letter_code
_entity_poly.pdbx_strand_id
1 'polypeptide(L)'
;MYKHLLVPLDGSELSTSLVTQAVEFARTLDARITFFTAREDVGSSGDGALLRSLSPEAFVEAAAGEASAILAKALAAAGAFGLPAEGVARTGARPFELILDVAAEKGCDLIFMASHGRKGLRGLMLGSQTQKVLAHSTLPVLVASVESNVAGSAAEAAIGIIKDEHRAIAAVINGLRRLAVQLREAGATPDLDFLAAMVHYIKAFPEVQHHPKEEQFLFKLLARRTDEAASLIASLEQEHRDGTQQIDDIETLLGQSRSDAQQFGALAAAIERFTDAQWRHLSAEEKLILPAARRHLLDDDWREIETAFRQNAEFRVGSERDEAFKLLFVRLMNMASEDAQP
;
A
#
# COMPACT_ATOMS: atom_id res chain seq x y z
N MET A 1 -4.30 26.89 -19.69
CA MET A 1 -4.05 26.76 -18.24
C MET A 1 -5.30 26.15 -17.63
N TYR A 2 -5.18 25.13 -16.77
CA TYR A 2 -6.31 24.41 -16.19
C TYR A 2 -7.21 25.35 -15.38
N LYS A 3 -8.53 25.14 -15.47
CA LYS A 3 -9.56 25.97 -14.84
C LYS A 3 -10.44 25.19 -13.87
N HIS A 4 -10.47 23.87 -13.98
CA HIS A 4 -11.32 23.06 -13.13
C HIS A 4 -10.74 21.67 -12.87
N LEU A 5 -10.38 21.44 -11.62
CA LEU A 5 -9.78 20.19 -11.17
C LEU A 5 -10.84 19.23 -10.65
N LEU A 6 -10.73 17.95 -11.03
CA LEU A 6 -11.32 16.85 -10.28
C LEU A 6 -10.29 16.30 -9.29
N VAL A 7 -10.64 16.20 -8.01
CA VAL A 7 -9.78 15.62 -6.96
C VAL A 7 -10.50 14.42 -6.34
N PRO A 8 -10.21 13.18 -6.78
CA PRO A 8 -10.76 11.98 -6.16
C PRO A 8 -10.15 11.69 -4.78
N LEU A 9 -11.01 11.39 -3.82
CA LEU A 9 -10.71 11.14 -2.41
C LEU A 9 -11.28 9.81 -1.96
N ASP A 10 -10.51 9.08 -1.17
CA ASP A 10 -10.85 7.76 -0.63
C ASP A 10 -10.86 7.72 0.90
N GLY A 11 -10.79 8.89 1.54
CA GLY A 11 -10.79 9.03 3.00
C GLY A 11 -9.53 8.56 3.72
N SER A 12 -8.50 8.12 2.99
CA SER A 12 -7.20 7.79 3.58
C SER A 12 -6.46 9.04 4.09
N GLU A 13 -5.46 8.86 4.95
CA GLU A 13 -4.56 9.97 5.36
C GLU A 13 -3.92 10.66 4.16
N LEU A 14 -3.61 9.88 3.12
CA LEU A 14 -3.04 10.36 1.87
C LEU A 14 -4.00 11.34 1.15
N SER A 15 -5.30 11.07 1.19
CA SER A 15 -6.33 11.97 0.68
C SER A 15 -6.33 13.32 1.41
N THR A 16 -6.01 13.37 2.71
CA THR A 16 -5.93 14.64 3.46
C THR A 16 -4.79 15.51 2.94
N SER A 17 -3.59 14.95 2.78
CA SER A 17 -2.45 15.70 2.22
C SER A 17 -2.66 16.07 0.75
N LEU A 18 -3.35 15.21 -0.01
CA LEU A 18 -3.73 15.49 -1.40
C LEU A 18 -4.63 16.73 -1.50
N VAL A 19 -5.61 16.87 -0.58
CA VAL A 19 -6.49 18.05 -0.53
C VAL A 19 -5.66 19.32 -0.39
N THR A 20 -4.70 19.36 0.53
CA THR A 20 -3.83 20.54 0.72
C THR A 20 -3.07 20.89 -0.56
N GLN A 21 -2.43 19.90 -1.19
CA GLN A 21 -1.66 20.13 -2.42
C GLN A 21 -2.55 20.57 -3.58
N ALA A 22 -3.73 19.96 -3.74
CA ALA A 22 -4.68 20.31 -4.79
C ALA A 22 -5.23 21.74 -4.59
N VAL A 23 -5.52 22.14 -3.35
CA VAL A 23 -5.95 23.49 -2.98
C VAL A 23 -4.86 24.52 -3.28
N GLU A 24 -3.61 24.26 -2.87
CA GLU A 24 -2.48 25.14 -3.17
C GLU A 24 -2.25 25.29 -4.68
N PHE A 25 -2.29 24.17 -5.40
CA PHE A 25 -2.10 24.14 -6.84
C PHE A 25 -3.23 24.90 -7.55
N ALA A 26 -4.51 24.63 -7.24
CA ALA A 26 -5.65 25.34 -7.81
C ALA A 26 -5.58 26.86 -7.56
N ARG A 27 -5.12 27.29 -6.37
CA ARG A 27 -4.93 28.70 -6.03
C ARG A 27 -3.94 29.41 -6.94
N THR A 28 -2.85 28.73 -7.34
CA THR A 28 -1.87 29.32 -8.26
C THR A 28 -2.41 29.51 -9.69
N LEU A 29 -3.49 28.79 -10.03
CA LEU A 29 -4.10 28.80 -11.36
C LEU A 29 -5.41 29.61 -11.43
N ASP A 30 -5.91 30.08 -10.28
CA ASP A 30 -7.27 30.62 -10.13
C ASP A 30 -8.32 29.64 -10.69
N ALA A 31 -8.20 28.37 -10.28
CA ALA A 31 -9.04 27.27 -10.73
C ALA A 31 -10.04 26.84 -9.64
N ARG A 32 -11.19 26.32 -10.05
CA ARG A 32 -12.18 25.70 -9.14
C ARG A 32 -11.89 24.22 -8.94
N ILE A 33 -12.42 23.63 -7.87
CA ILE A 33 -12.22 22.21 -7.54
C ILE A 33 -13.56 21.47 -7.40
N THR A 34 -13.67 20.30 -8.01
CA THR A 34 -14.67 19.29 -7.64
C THR A 34 -13.96 18.19 -6.84
N PHE A 35 -14.27 18.09 -5.55
CA PHE A 35 -13.86 16.94 -4.75
C PHE A 35 -14.83 15.79 -5.00
N PHE A 36 -14.28 14.61 -5.29
CA PHE A 36 -15.07 13.43 -5.60
C PHE A 36 -14.74 12.31 -4.62
N THR A 37 -15.75 11.57 -4.16
CA THR A 37 -15.51 10.32 -3.44
C THR A 37 -16.41 9.21 -3.98
N ALA A 38 -15.80 8.06 -4.26
CA ALA A 38 -16.52 6.86 -4.67
C ALA A 38 -16.90 6.06 -3.43
N ARG A 39 -18.17 5.64 -3.35
CA ARG A 39 -18.67 4.69 -2.37
C ARG A 39 -18.59 3.30 -2.96
N GLU A 40 -17.96 2.38 -2.26
CA GLU A 40 -18.11 0.96 -2.55
C GLU A 40 -19.60 0.59 -2.36
N ASP A 41 -20.16 -0.24 -3.24
CA ASP A 41 -21.49 -0.82 -3.03
C ASP A 41 -21.37 -1.95 -2.00
N VAL A 42 -21.11 -1.57 -0.74
CA VAL A 42 -20.85 -2.51 0.36
C VAL A 42 -22.04 -3.43 0.65
N GLY A 43 -23.20 -3.18 0.05
CA GLY A 43 -24.33 -4.08 0.15
C GLY A 43 -24.21 -5.35 -0.71
N SER A 44 -23.04 -5.58 -1.33
CA SER A 44 -22.69 -6.82 -2.04
C SER A 44 -21.59 -7.64 -1.34
N SER A 45 -21.06 -7.21 -0.18
CA SER A 45 -20.08 -7.97 0.63
C SER A 45 -20.74 -8.57 1.87
N GLY A 46 -20.24 -9.68 2.43
CA GLY A 46 -20.91 -10.47 3.46
C GLY A 46 -21.46 -9.69 4.67
N ASP A 47 -20.63 -8.84 5.29
CA ASP A 47 -21.05 -8.04 6.46
C ASP A 47 -21.94 -6.85 6.09
N GLY A 48 -21.69 -6.20 4.95
CA GLY A 48 -22.51 -5.09 4.47
C GLY A 48 -23.85 -5.52 3.86
N ALA A 49 -23.92 -6.74 3.32
CA ALA A 49 -25.15 -7.39 2.87
C ALA A 49 -26.01 -7.82 4.07
N LEU A 50 -25.39 -8.32 5.15
CA LEU A 50 -26.07 -8.58 6.43
C LEU A 50 -26.65 -7.28 7.01
N LEU A 51 -25.87 -6.21 7.09
CA LEU A 51 -26.36 -4.92 7.59
C LEU A 51 -27.43 -4.31 6.67
N ARG A 52 -27.27 -4.36 5.34
CA ARG A 52 -28.28 -3.95 4.34
C ARG A 52 -29.58 -4.76 4.49
N SER A 53 -29.49 -6.04 4.87
CA SER A 53 -30.66 -6.92 5.04
C SER A 53 -31.38 -6.70 6.38
N LEU A 54 -30.62 -6.47 7.45
CA LEU A 54 -31.15 -6.31 8.81
C LEU A 54 -31.63 -4.88 9.09
N SER A 55 -30.99 -3.87 8.51
CA SER A 55 -31.34 -2.46 8.67
C SER A 55 -30.88 -1.62 7.45
N PRO A 56 -31.62 -1.69 6.33
CA PRO A 56 -31.32 -0.93 5.11
C PRO A 56 -31.08 0.56 5.36
N GLU A 57 -31.87 1.16 6.25
CA GLU A 57 -31.82 2.59 6.58
C GLU A 57 -30.50 2.95 7.28
N ALA A 58 -30.09 2.15 8.28
CA ALA A 58 -28.84 2.38 9.02
C ALA A 58 -27.59 2.19 8.14
N PHE A 59 -27.64 1.24 7.20
CA PHE A 59 -26.59 1.04 6.21
C PHE A 59 -26.43 2.26 5.29
N VAL A 60 -27.54 2.78 4.78
CA VAL A 60 -27.55 3.97 3.93
C VAL A 60 -27.04 5.19 4.70
N GLU A 61 -27.46 5.35 5.96
CA GLU A 61 -27.07 6.45 6.83
C GLU A 61 -25.57 6.45 7.17
N ALA A 62 -25.01 5.30 7.56
CA ALA A 62 -23.59 5.17 7.87
C ALA A 62 -22.69 5.49 6.67
N ALA A 63 -23.05 4.95 5.49
CA ALA A 63 -22.30 5.18 4.26
C ALA A 63 -22.47 6.61 3.70
N ALA A 64 -23.62 7.26 3.94
CA ALA A 64 -23.80 8.68 3.64
C ALA A 64 -22.99 9.58 4.60
N GLY A 65 -22.86 9.17 5.86
CA GLY A 65 -22.07 9.84 6.88
C GLY A 65 -20.56 9.88 6.56
N GLU A 66 -19.97 8.75 6.15
CA GLU A 66 -18.54 8.69 5.81
C GLU A 66 -18.20 9.58 4.60
N ALA A 67 -18.96 9.46 3.51
CA ALA A 67 -18.76 10.28 2.32
C ALA A 67 -18.94 11.78 2.61
N SER A 68 -19.95 12.13 3.41
CA SER A 68 -20.16 13.52 3.85
C SER A 68 -18.99 14.04 4.68
N ALA A 69 -18.43 13.22 5.58
CA ALA A 69 -17.29 13.62 6.41
C ALA A 69 -16.02 13.86 5.57
N ILE A 70 -15.75 13.03 4.56
CA ILE A 70 -14.62 13.21 3.64
C ILE A 70 -14.77 14.52 2.86
N LEU A 71 -15.94 14.72 2.24
CA LEU A 71 -16.20 15.92 1.44
C LEU A 71 -16.24 17.19 2.28
N ALA A 72 -16.84 17.15 3.48
CA ALA A 72 -16.92 18.32 4.37
C ALA A 72 -15.52 18.83 4.76
N LYS A 73 -14.58 17.93 5.08
CA LYS A 73 -13.19 18.30 5.37
C LYS A 73 -12.51 18.95 4.17
N ALA A 74 -12.68 18.38 2.97
CA ALA A 74 -12.07 18.90 1.76
C ALA A 74 -12.64 20.27 1.36
N LEU A 75 -13.96 20.43 1.45
CA LEU A 75 -14.66 21.70 1.19
C LEU A 75 -14.24 22.79 2.20
N ALA A 76 -14.09 22.44 3.48
CA ALA A 76 -13.61 23.37 4.49
C ALA A 76 -12.17 23.84 4.18
N ALA A 77 -11.29 22.94 3.74
CA ALA A 77 -9.94 23.29 3.33
C ALA A 77 -9.91 24.27 2.15
N ALA A 78 -10.70 24.04 1.10
CA ALA A 78 -10.81 24.97 -0.02
C ALA A 78 -11.43 26.32 0.40
N GLY A 79 -12.48 26.27 1.25
CA GLY A 79 -13.17 27.45 1.76
C GLY A 79 -12.28 28.36 2.61
N ALA A 80 -11.33 27.80 3.36
CA ALA A 80 -10.34 28.58 4.12
C ALA A 80 -9.46 29.49 3.23
N PHE A 81 -9.34 29.19 1.94
CA PHE A 81 -8.61 29.99 0.96
C PHE A 81 -9.52 30.71 -0.06
N GLY A 82 -10.84 30.68 0.14
CA GLY A 82 -11.80 31.34 -0.74
C GLY A 82 -11.91 30.71 -2.14
N LEU A 83 -11.47 29.46 -2.31
CA LEU A 83 -11.54 28.76 -3.59
C LEU A 83 -12.96 28.24 -3.86
N PRO A 84 -13.51 28.43 -5.07
CA PRO A 84 -14.77 27.79 -5.45
C PRO A 84 -14.59 26.28 -5.48
N ALA A 85 -15.37 25.56 -4.66
CA ALA A 85 -15.33 24.11 -4.60
C ALA A 85 -16.71 23.48 -4.42
N GLU A 86 -16.90 22.30 -5.00
CA GLU A 86 -18.08 21.45 -4.78
C GLU A 86 -17.66 20.02 -4.41
N GLY A 87 -18.55 19.29 -3.73
CA GLY A 87 -18.36 17.90 -3.35
C GLY A 87 -19.34 16.97 -4.06
N VAL A 88 -18.84 15.87 -4.61
CA VAL A 88 -19.65 14.85 -5.31
C VAL A 88 -19.36 13.49 -4.73
N ALA A 89 -20.41 12.77 -4.34
CA ALA A 89 -20.34 11.35 -4.00
C ALA A 89 -21.12 10.53 -5.04
N ARG A 90 -20.55 9.40 -5.47
CA ARG A 90 -21.22 8.39 -6.32
C ARG A 90 -20.98 7.01 -5.75
N THR A 91 -21.95 6.12 -5.90
CA THR A 91 -21.83 4.71 -5.53
C THR A 91 -21.66 3.88 -6.80
N GLY A 92 -20.71 2.95 -6.81
CA GLY A 92 -20.58 2.00 -7.92
C GLY A 92 -19.37 1.08 -7.79
N ALA A 93 -19.39 -0.03 -8.52
CA ALA A 93 -18.40 -1.10 -8.43
C ALA A 93 -17.05 -0.78 -9.12
N ARG A 94 -16.98 0.27 -9.94
CA ARG A 94 -15.80 0.62 -10.75
C ARG A 94 -15.38 2.08 -10.47
N PRO A 95 -14.59 2.35 -9.42
CA PRO A 95 -14.27 3.71 -9.01
C PRO A 95 -13.57 4.54 -10.10
N PHE A 96 -12.61 3.97 -10.85
CA PHE A 96 -11.94 4.71 -11.92
C PHE A 96 -12.89 5.22 -13.01
N GLU A 97 -13.94 4.46 -13.35
CA GLU A 97 -14.93 4.91 -14.33
C GLU A 97 -15.77 6.06 -13.77
N LEU A 98 -16.19 5.95 -12.49
CA LEU A 98 -16.89 7.04 -11.82
C LEU A 98 -16.05 8.33 -11.76
N ILE A 99 -14.73 8.23 -11.59
CA ILE A 99 -13.82 9.38 -11.65
C ILE A 99 -13.89 10.03 -13.03
N LEU A 100 -13.78 9.25 -14.10
CA LEU A 100 -13.82 9.76 -15.48
C LEU A 100 -15.19 10.35 -15.82
N ASP A 101 -16.27 9.68 -15.44
CA ASP A 101 -17.65 10.12 -15.66
C ASP A 101 -17.93 11.45 -14.96
N VAL A 102 -17.53 11.57 -13.69
CA VAL A 102 -17.72 12.82 -12.93
C VAL A 102 -16.84 13.94 -13.49
N ALA A 103 -15.61 13.64 -13.92
CA ALA A 103 -14.75 14.63 -14.56
C ALA A 103 -15.43 15.22 -15.81
N ALA A 104 -16.02 14.35 -16.65
CA ALA A 104 -16.73 14.75 -17.86
C ALA A 104 -18.03 15.51 -17.52
N GLU A 105 -18.86 14.98 -16.60
CA GLU A 105 -20.13 15.58 -16.17
C GLU A 105 -19.93 17.01 -15.66
N LYS A 106 -18.86 17.23 -14.88
CA LYS A 106 -18.60 18.51 -14.22
C LYS A 106 -17.78 19.49 -15.05
N GLY A 107 -17.30 19.05 -16.21
CA GLY A 107 -16.47 19.87 -17.10
C GLY A 107 -15.08 20.14 -16.53
N CYS A 108 -14.51 19.18 -15.81
CA CYS A 108 -13.14 19.26 -15.32
C CYS A 108 -12.16 19.17 -16.49
N ASP A 109 -11.03 19.87 -16.39
CA ASP A 109 -9.97 19.89 -17.40
C ASP A 109 -8.63 19.34 -16.88
N LEU A 110 -8.58 18.93 -15.61
CA LEU A 110 -7.47 18.22 -14.98
C LEU A 110 -7.98 17.23 -13.92
N ILE A 111 -7.45 16.02 -13.90
CA ILE A 111 -7.64 15.09 -12.78
C ILE A 111 -6.40 15.14 -11.89
N PHE A 112 -6.54 15.56 -10.63
CA PHE A 112 -5.46 15.67 -9.66
C PHE A 112 -5.55 14.51 -8.66
N MET A 113 -4.74 13.48 -8.86
CA MET A 113 -4.81 12.22 -8.12
C MET A 113 -3.64 12.04 -7.18
N ALA A 114 -3.87 11.36 -6.05
CA ALA A 114 -2.78 10.78 -5.28
C ALA A 114 -2.11 9.65 -6.06
N SER A 115 -0.81 9.45 -5.82
CA SER A 115 -0.07 8.32 -6.37
C SER A 115 -0.69 6.98 -5.99
N HIS A 116 -1.30 6.88 -4.80
CA HIS A 116 -1.96 5.68 -4.28
C HIS A 116 -3.24 6.04 -3.53
N GLY A 117 -3.88 5.04 -2.92
CA GLY A 117 -5.07 5.23 -2.08
C GLY A 117 -5.11 4.26 -0.90
N ARG A 118 -6.30 4.07 -0.31
CA ARG A 118 -6.60 3.27 0.89
C ARG A 118 -6.03 1.84 0.83
N LYS A 119 -5.96 1.26 -0.37
CA LYS A 119 -5.50 -0.12 -0.64
C LYS A 119 -4.14 -0.20 -1.35
N GLY A 120 -3.50 0.92 -1.66
CA GLY A 120 -2.25 0.95 -2.44
C GLY A 120 -0.99 0.84 -1.57
N LEU A 121 0.03 0.14 -2.07
CA LEU A 121 1.39 0.17 -1.53
C LEU A 121 1.98 1.57 -1.69
N ARG A 122 2.38 2.21 -0.59
CA ARG A 122 3.11 3.48 -0.61
C ARG A 122 4.54 3.28 -1.18
N GLY A 123 5.12 4.32 -1.79
CA GLY A 123 6.54 4.38 -2.16
C GLY A 123 7.11 3.52 -3.31
N LEU A 124 6.35 2.62 -3.97
CA LEU A 124 6.94 1.72 -5.00
C LEU A 124 6.19 1.61 -6.35
N MET A 125 4.90 1.98 -6.44
CA MET A 125 4.11 1.82 -7.67
C MET A 125 3.19 3.02 -7.93
N LEU A 126 2.13 2.85 -8.72
CA LEU A 126 0.96 3.73 -8.73
C LEU A 126 -0.23 2.89 -8.28
N GLY A 127 -1.16 3.47 -7.54
CA GLY A 127 -2.36 2.80 -7.08
C GLY A 127 -3.20 2.30 -8.25
N SER A 128 -3.90 1.18 -8.08
CA SER A 128 -4.66 0.54 -9.16
C SER A 128 -5.68 1.46 -9.81
N GLN A 129 -6.31 2.37 -9.05
CA GLN A 129 -7.22 3.37 -9.60
C GLN A 129 -6.46 4.46 -10.37
N THR A 130 -5.35 4.97 -9.84
CA THR A 130 -4.49 5.97 -10.51
C THR A 130 -3.96 5.43 -11.85
N GLN A 131 -3.50 4.18 -11.90
CA GLN A 131 -3.09 3.52 -13.15
C GLN A 131 -4.23 3.41 -14.14
N LYS A 132 -5.42 2.96 -13.70
CA LYS A 132 -6.59 2.83 -14.58
C LYS A 132 -7.03 4.19 -15.13
N VAL A 133 -7.02 5.25 -14.32
CA VAL A 133 -7.32 6.61 -14.78
C VAL A 133 -6.25 7.09 -15.77
N LEU A 134 -4.96 6.91 -15.50
CA LEU A 134 -3.89 7.27 -16.44
C LEU A 134 -4.03 6.56 -17.80
N ALA A 135 -4.43 5.29 -17.79
CA ALA A 135 -4.57 4.49 -19.00
C ALA A 135 -5.83 4.83 -19.82
N HIS A 136 -6.90 5.34 -19.20
CA HIS A 136 -8.21 5.52 -19.83
C HIS A 136 -8.68 6.99 -19.92
N SER A 137 -8.03 7.91 -19.21
CA SER A 137 -8.40 9.32 -19.21
C SER A 137 -8.03 9.99 -20.52
N THR A 138 -8.96 10.77 -21.07
CA THR A 138 -8.69 11.73 -22.15
C THR A 138 -8.26 13.09 -21.61
N LEU A 139 -8.46 13.34 -20.32
CA LEU A 139 -8.01 14.54 -19.62
C LEU A 139 -6.58 14.36 -19.10
N PRO A 140 -5.78 15.43 -19.02
CA PRO A 140 -4.52 15.40 -18.29
C PRO A 140 -4.73 14.91 -16.85
N VAL A 141 -3.79 14.09 -16.38
CA VAL A 141 -3.78 13.54 -15.03
C VAL A 141 -2.50 13.98 -14.34
N LEU A 142 -2.63 14.74 -13.26
CA LEU A 142 -1.51 15.11 -12.41
C LEU A 142 -1.51 14.18 -11.20
N VAL A 143 -0.43 13.42 -11.08
CA VAL A 143 -0.24 12.51 -9.96
C VAL A 143 0.67 13.15 -8.92
N ALA A 144 0.12 13.40 -7.74
CA ALA A 144 0.87 13.91 -6.60
C ALA A 144 1.52 12.75 -5.84
N SER A 145 2.86 12.75 -5.79
CA SER A 145 3.61 11.99 -4.78
C SER A 145 3.52 12.75 -3.46
N VAL A 146 2.64 12.29 -2.58
CA VAL A 146 2.46 12.92 -1.26
C VAL A 146 3.72 12.80 -0.37
N GLU A 147 4.68 11.96 -0.77
CA GLU A 147 5.87 11.63 0.00
C GLU A 147 7.06 12.60 -0.13
N SER A 148 7.04 13.63 -0.98
CA SER A 148 8.31 14.28 -1.36
C SER A 148 8.45 15.80 -1.26
N ASN A 149 7.42 16.58 -0.90
CA ASN A 149 7.55 18.07 -0.94
C ASN A 149 7.31 18.82 0.38
N VAL A 150 7.11 18.13 1.51
CA VAL A 150 7.22 18.77 2.83
C VAL A 150 8.55 18.33 3.42
N ALA A 151 9.39 19.27 3.86
CA ALA A 151 10.63 18.99 4.58
C ALA A 151 10.31 18.36 5.94
N GLY A 152 9.95 17.06 5.94
CA GLY A 152 9.83 16.25 7.14
C GLY A 152 11.21 16.04 7.76
N SER A 153 11.23 15.73 9.05
CA SER A 153 12.47 15.35 9.73
C SER A 153 13.08 14.08 9.11
N ALA A 154 14.40 13.88 9.22
CA ALA A 154 15.06 12.66 8.75
C ALA A 154 14.41 11.38 9.32
N ALA A 155 13.90 11.46 10.55
CA ALA A 155 13.15 10.39 11.19
C ALA A 155 11.85 10.03 10.45
N GLU A 156 11.08 11.03 10.04
CA GLU A 156 9.83 10.81 9.29
C GLU A 156 10.11 10.25 7.90
N ALA A 157 11.16 10.74 7.23
CA ALA A 157 11.59 10.21 5.93
C ALA A 157 12.02 8.74 6.03
N ALA A 158 12.91 8.41 6.98
CA ALA A 158 13.38 7.05 7.22
C ALA A 158 12.23 6.08 7.55
N ILE A 159 11.37 6.45 8.50
CA ILE A 159 10.21 5.63 8.91
C ILE A 159 9.22 5.45 7.75
N GLY A 160 9.02 6.50 6.94
CA GLY A 160 8.23 6.41 5.71
C GLY A 160 8.77 5.34 4.78
N ILE A 161 10.06 5.40 4.46
CA ILE A 161 10.73 4.43 3.58
C ILE A 161 10.59 3.00 4.14
N ILE A 162 10.90 2.77 5.41
CA ILE A 162 10.80 1.44 6.05
C ILE A 162 9.39 0.89 5.92
N LYS A 163 8.38 1.68 6.28
CA LYS A 163 6.97 1.25 6.19
C LYS A 163 6.51 0.99 4.75
N ASP A 164 7.08 1.70 3.78
CA ASP A 164 6.80 1.44 2.36
C ASP A 164 7.37 0.08 1.93
N GLU A 165 8.59 -0.22 2.34
CA GLU A 165 9.20 -1.55 2.14
C GLU A 165 8.35 -2.64 2.83
N HIS A 166 7.90 -2.44 4.08
CA HIS A 166 7.05 -3.40 4.79
C HIS A 166 5.72 -3.66 4.08
N ARG A 167 5.08 -2.62 3.53
CA ARG A 167 3.85 -2.79 2.75
C ARG A 167 4.11 -3.63 1.51
N ALA A 168 5.24 -3.43 0.84
CA ALA A 168 5.63 -4.22 -0.32
C ALA A 168 5.79 -5.70 0.05
N ILE A 169 6.48 -5.98 1.14
CA ILE A 169 6.64 -7.32 1.69
C ILE A 169 5.28 -7.93 2.08
N ALA A 170 4.43 -7.18 2.77
CA ALA A 170 3.10 -7.62 3.18
C ALA A 170 2.18 -7.97 2.01
N ALA A 171 2.26 -7.27 0.88
CA ALA A 171 1.49 -7.64 -0.33
C ALA A 171 1.92 -9.01 -0.88
N VAL A 172 3.23 -9.28 -0.91
CA VAL A 172 3.75 -10.58 -1.35
C VAL A 172 3.37 -11.68 -0.36
N ILE A 173 3.49 -11.44 0.95
CA ILE A 173 3.04 -12.36 2.01
C ILE A 173 1.55 -12.70 1.86
N ASN A 174 0.69 -11.71 1.59
CA ASN A 174 -0.72 -11.96 1.36
C ASN A 174 -0.97 -12.79 0.09
N GLY A 175 -0.23 -12.53 -0.99
CA GLY A 175 -0.27 -13.35 -2.21
C GLY A 175 0.13 -14.81 -1.95
N LEU A 176 1.23 -15.01 -1.21
CA LEU A 176 1.69 -16.33 -0.78
C LEU A 176 0.63 -17.07 0.03
N ARG A 177 0.00 -16.40 1.01
CA ARG A 177 -1.05 -16.99 1.83
C ARG A 177 -2.26 -17.45 1.01
N ARG A 178 -2.65 -16.67 -0.01
CA ARG A 178 -3.73 -17.03 -0.92
C ARG A 178 -3.42 -18.28 -1.72
N LEU A 179 -2.21 -18.37 -2.29
CA LEU A 179 -1.80 -19.58 -3.01
C LEU A 179 -1.66 -20.79 -2.08
N ALA A 180 -1.25 -20.59 -0.82
CA ALA A 180 -1.23 -21.68 0.16
C ALA A 180 -2.62 -22.26 0.42
N VAL A 181 -3.67 -21.42 0.47
CA VAL A 181 -5.06 -21.90 0.55
C VAL A 181 -5.44 -22.70 -0.69
N GLN A 182 -5.16 -22.18 -1.89
CA GLN A 182 -5.45 -22.88 -3.16
C GLN A 182 -4.71 -24.23 -3.28
N LEU A 183 -3.46 -24.32 -2.80
CA LEU A 183 -2.69 -25.56 -2.77
C LEU A 183 -3.37 -26.68 -1.96
N ARG A 184 -4.26 -26.34 -1.02
CA ARG A 184 -5.00 -27.31 -0.21
C ARG A 184 -6.33 -27.76 -0.83
N GLU A 185 -6.79 -27.09 -1.88
CA GLU A 185 -8.06 -27.39 -2.52
C GLU A 185 -7.95 -28.64 -3.41
N ALA A 186 -8.92 -29.55 -3.27
CA ALA A 186 -8.92 -30.80 -4.04
C ALA A 186 -9.12 -30.52 -5.53
N GLY A 187 -8.17 -30.94 -6.36
CA GLY A 187 -8.21 -30.75 -7.81
C GLY A 187 -7.81 -29.34 -8.28
N ALA A 188 -7.25 -28.51 -7.41
CA ALA A 188 -6.75 -27.19 -7.79
C ALA A 188 -5.55 -27.27 -8.73
N THR A 189 -5.43 -26.27 -9.60
CA THR A 189 -4.29 -26.03 -10.49
C THR A 189 -3.64 -24.70 -10.12
N PRO A 190 -2.88 -24.66 -9.01
CA PRO A 190 -2.26 -23.41 -8.53
C PRO A 190 -1.21 -22.91 -9.52
N ASP A 191 -1.08 -21.59 -9.66
CA ASP A 191 -0.04 -20.99 -10.48
C ASP A 191 1.31 -21.03 -9.75
N LEU A 192 2.07 -22.10 -9.99
CA LEU A 192 3.38 -22.32 -9.39
C LEU A 192 4.46 -21.36 -9.91
N ASP A 193 4.29 -20.78 -11.11
CA ASP A 193 5.22 -19.80 -11.64
C ASP A 193 5.04 -18.44 -10.95
N PHE A 194 3.79 -18.08 -10.67
CA PHE A 194 3.50 -16.92 -9.85
C PHE A 194 3.97 -17.08 -8.41
N LEU A 195 3.80 -18.27 -7.83
CA LEU A 195 4.38 -18.62 -6.54
C LEU A 195 5.90 -18.47 -6.55
N ALA A 196 6.58 -18.97 -7.59
CA ALA A 196 8.02 -18.82 -7.75
C ALA A 196 8.46 -17.36 -7.84
N ALA A 197 7.71 -16.51 -8.55
CA ALA A 197 8.00 -15.07 -8.63
C ALA A 197 7.92 -14.38 -7.26
N MET A 198 6.95 -14.74 -6.43
CA MET A 198 6.83 -14.23 -5.05
C MET A 198 7.99 -14.71 -4.17
N VAL A 199 8.34 -16.00 -4.22
CA VAL A 199 9.49 -16.55 -3.48
C VAL A 199 10.78 -15.85 -3.91
N HIS A 200 10.97 -15.64 -5.21
CA HIS A 200 12.12 -14.90 -5.75
C HIS A 200 12.18 -13.46 -5.22
N TYR A 201 11.05 -12.75 -5.15
CA TYR A 201 11.00 -11.42 -4.55
C TYR A 201 11.46 -11.43 -3.09
N ILE A 202 10.97 -12.38 -2.28
CA ILE A 202 11.36 -12.49 -0.87
C ILE A 202 12.88 -12.73 -0.73
N LYS A 203 13.47 -13.60 -1.56
CA LYS A 203 14.93 -13.81 -1.55
C LYS A 203 15.71 -12.57 -1.98
N ALA A 204 15.22 -11.85 -2.99
CA ALA A 204 15.96 -10.74 -3.60
C ALA A 204 15.85 -9.41 -2.83
N PHE A 205 14.76 -9.21 -2.08
CA PHE A 205 14.47 -7.93 -1.44
C PHE A 205 14.53 -7.99 0.11
N PRO A 206 13.59 -8.64 0.84
CA PRO A 206 13.69 -8.81 2.29
C PRO A 206 15.07 -9.28 2.76
N GLU A 207 15.50 -10.44 2.30
CA GLU A 207 16.66 -11.15 2.84
C GLU A 207 18.00 -10.50 2.47
N VAL A 208 18.09 -9.91 1.28
CA VAL A 208 19.36 -9.38 0.74
C VAL A 208 19.50 -7.87 0.90
N GLN A 209 18.38 -7.14 1.01
CA GLN A 209 18.40 -5.68 1.02
C GLN A 209 17.75 -5.09 2.26
N HIS A 210 16.54 -5.52 2.63
CA HIS A 210 15.79 -4.90 3.72
C HIS A 210 16.35 -5.25 5.10
N HIS A 211 16.33 -6.54 5.48
CA HIS A 211 16.78 -6.99 6.80
C HIS A 211 18.24 -6.60 7.09
N PRO A 212 19.20 -6.71 6.15
CA PRO A 212 20.57 -6.25 6.40
C PRO A 212 20.67 -4.77 6.78
N LYS A 213 19.80 -3.90 6.24
CA LYS A 213 19.80 -2.48 6.62
C LYS A 213 19.21 -2.26 8.00
N GLU A 214 18.18 -3.02 8.36
CA GLU A 214 17.60 -2.96 9.71
C GLU A 214 18.65 -3.33 10.75
N GLU A 215 19.36 -4.43 10.53
CA GLU A 215 20.44 -4.86 11.41
C GLU A 215 21.59 -3.84 11.45
N GLN A 216 22.09 -3.43 10.28
CA GLN A 216 23.30 -2.61 10.19
C GLN A 216 23.11 -1.16 10.63
N PHE A 217 21.90 -0.61 10.48
CA PHE A 217 21.61 0.79 10.77
C PHE A 217 20.60 0.93 11.91
N LEU A 218 19.35 0.46 11.74
CA LEU A 218 18.29 0.72 12.71
C LEU A 218 18.57 0.06 14.07
N PHE A 219 18.77 -1.27 14.10
CA PHE A 219 18.98 -2.04 15.32
C PHE A 219 20.31 -1.69 15.97
N LYS A 220 21.39 -1.65 15.19
CA LYS A 220 22.72 -1.29 15.67
C LYS A 220 22.79 0.10 16.29
N LEU A 221 22.18 1.12 15.66
CA LEU A 221 22.16 2.47 16.22
C LEU A 221 21.25 2.53 17.46
N LEU A 222 20.11 1.84 17.45
CA LEU A 222 19.22 1.79 18.61
C LEU A 222 19.91 1.14 19.83
N ALA A 223 20.57 0.00 19.63
CA ALA A 223 21.33 -0.70 20.66
C ALA A 223 22.49 0.11 21.24
N ARG A 224 23.03 1.10 20.51
CA ARG A 224 24.03 2.04 21.05
C ARG A 224 23.43 3.10 21.96
N ARG A 225 22.11 3.36 21.85
CA ARG A 225 21.41 4.41 22.62
C ARG A 225 20.70 3.87 23.84
N THR A 226 20.22 2.62 23.81
CA THR A 226 19.41 2.03 24.89
C THR A 226 19.46 0.51 24.90
N ASP A 227 19.32 -0.10 26.09
CA ASP A 227 19.13 -1.55 26.25
C ASP A 227 17.64 -1.97 26.23
N GLU A 228 16.70 -1.01 26.16
CA GLU A 228 15.25 -1.27 26.24
C GLU A 228 14.77 -2.31 25.21
N ALA A 229 15.35 -2.30 24.02
CA ALA A 229 14.97 -3.17 22.91
C ALA A 229 15.92 -4.37 22.71
N ALA A 230 16.92 -4.57 23.58
CA ALA A 230 18.01 -5.53 23.33
C ALA A 230 17.52 -6.98 23.13
N SER A 231 16.60 -7.45 23.97
CA SER A 231 16.03 -8.80 23.83
C SER A 231 15.15 -8.95 22.59
N LEU A 232 14.42 -7.89 22.23
CA LEU A 232 13.59 -7.87 21.03
C LEU A 232 14.45 -7.88 19.76
N ILE A 233 15.49 -7.04 19.70
CA ILE A 233 16.44 -7.01 18.59
C ILE A 233 17.08 -8.39 18.39
N ALA A 234 17.56 -9.02 19.46
CA ALA A 234 18.14 -10.36 19.37
C ALA A 234 17.15 -11.41 18.84
N SER A 235 15.86 -11.29 19.21
CA SER A 235 14.80 -12.15 18.67
C SER A 235 14.56 -11.90 17.19
N LEU A 236 14.47 -10.63 16.76
CA LEU A 236 14.24 -10.26 15.36
C LEU A 236 15.39 -10.67 14.45
N GLU A 237 16.64 -10.48 14.89
CA GLU A 237 17.83 -10.97 14.16
C GLU A 237 17.84 -12.50 14.02
N GLN A 238 17.32 -13.23 15.02
CA GLN A 238 17.15 -14.68 14.88
C GLN A 238 16.04 -15.02 13.89
N GLU A 239 14.93 -14.28 13.91
CA GLU A 239 13.83 -14.43 12.95
C GLU A 239 14.29 -14.16 11.51
N HIS A 240 15.20 -13.21 11.26
CA HIS A 240 15.80 -13.00 9.94
C HIS A 240 16.56 -14.24 9.46
N ARG A 241 17.40 -14.83 10.32
CA ARG A 241 18.15 -16.06 9.99
C ARG A 241 17.22 -17.23 9.71
N ASP A 242 16.19 -17.39 10.55
CA ASP A 242 15.18 -18.45 10.38
C ASP A 242 14.37 -18.23 9.09
N GLY A 243 14.07 -16.98 8.74
CA GLY A 243 13.36 -16.58 7.52
C GLY A 243 14.09 -17.01 6.24
N THR A 244 15.40 -16.77 6.17
CA THR A 244 16.24 -17.25 5.07
C THR A 244 16.10 -18.77 4.87
N GLN A 245 16.21 -19.55 5.94
CA GLN A 245 16.10 -21.01 5.88
C GLN A 245 14.69 -21.46 5.47
N GLN A 246 13.64 -20.83 6.00
CA GLN A 246 12.25 -21.14 5.65
C GLN A 246 11.97 -20.92 4.16
N ILE A 247 12.60 -19.91 3.57
CA ILE A 247 12.44 -19.62 2.13
C ILE A 247 13.16 -20.63 1.26
N ASP A 248 14.35 -21.10 1.64
CA ASP A 248 15.03 -22.19 0.94
C ASP A 248 14.23 -23.50 1.00
N ASP A 249 13.57 -23.78 2.13
CA ASP A 249 12.67 -24.92 2.29
C ASP A 249 11.45 -24.81 1.35
N ILE A 250 10.83 -23.61 1.27
CA ILE A 250 9.71 -23.33 0.36
C ILE A 250 10.15 -23.50 -1.10
N GLU A 251 11.31 -22.98 -1.49
CA GLU A 251 11.84 -23.10 -2.85
C GLU A 251 12.07 -24.56 -3.24
N THR A 252 12.61 -25.36 -2.31
CA THR A 252 12.80 -26.80 -2.50
C THR A 252 11.48 -27.53 -2.69
N LEU A 253 10.50 -27.29 -1.81
CA LEU A 253 9.16 -27.88 -1.89
C LEU A 253 8.41 -27.45 -3.15
N LEU A 254 8.59 -26.20 -3.58
CA LEU A 254 8.04 -25.67 -4.82
C LEU A 254 8.60 -26.40 -6.04
N GLY A 255 9.91 -26.63 -6.08
CA GLY A 255 10.56 -27.41 -7.13
C GLY A 255 10.01 -28.85 -7.22
N GLN A 256 9.82 -29.51 -6.07
CA GLN A 256 9.25 -30.85 -6.01
C GLN A 256 7.77 -30.88 -6.46
N SER A 257 7.01 -29.86 -6.07
CA SER A 257 5.58 -29.71 -6.38
C SER A 257 5.29 -29.53 -7.88
N ARG A 258 6.29 -29.13 -8.69
CA ARG A 258 6.14 -29.03 -10.16
C ARG A 258 5.95 -30.40 -10.84
N SER A 259 6.45 -31.47 -10.21
CA SER A 259 6.39 -32.84 -10.76
C SER A 259 5.51 -33.77 -9.93
N ASP A 260 5.21 -33.42 -8.68
CA ASP A 260 4.44 -34.25 -7.76
C ASP A 260 3.44 -33.40 -6.94
N ALA A 261 2.16 -33.48 -7.30
CA ALA A 261 1.08 -32.78 -6.61
C ALA A 261 0.87 -33.26 -5.16
N GLN A 262 1.40 -34.43 -4.75
CA GLN A 262 1.34 -34.86 -3.35
C GLN A 262 2.12 -33.92 -2.42
N GLN A 263 3.07 -33.15 -2.95
CA GLN A 263 3.85 -32.18 -2.19
C GLN A 263 3.08 -30.89 -1.87
N PHE A 264 1.92 -30.63 -2.48
CA PHE A 264 1.15 -29.40 -2.27
C PHE A 264 0.79 -29.17 -0.81
N GLY A 265 0.46 -30.23 -0.06
CA GLY A 265 0.15 -30.11 1.37
C GLY A 265 1.35 -29.66 2.21
N ALA A 266 2.54 -30.16 1.90
CA ALA A 266 3.79 -29.77 2.58
C ALA A 266 4.22 -28.35 2.21
N LEU A 267 4.11 -28.00 0.92
CA LEU A 267 4.38 -26.65 0.42
C LEU A 267 3.45 -25.62 1.05
N ALA A 268 2.13 -25.88 1.07
CA ALA A 268 1.14 -25.00 1.71
C ALA A 268 1.48 -24.78 3.19
N ALA A 269 1.79 -25.85 3.92
CA ALA A 269 2.14 -25.75 5.34
C ALA A 269 3.43 -24.95 5.58
N ALA A 270 4.42 -25.06 4.69
CA ALA A 270 5.66 -24.27 4.77
C ALA A 270 5.38 -22.78 4.53
N ILE A 271 4.59 -22.45 3.52
CA ILE A 271 4.19 -21.07 3.21
C ILE A 271 3.38 -20.46 4.37
N GLU A 272 2.42 -21.21 4.95
CA GLU A 272 1.63 -20.74 6.09
C GLU A 272 2.52 -20.39 7.29
N ARG A 273 3.45 -21.29 7.66
CA ARG A 273 4.40 -21.03 8.75
C ARG A 273 5.26 -19.78 8.51
N PHE A 274 5.79 -19.65 7.29
CA PHE A 274 6.59 -18.51 6.89
C PHE A 274 5.78 -17.20 6.97
N THR A 275 4.61 -17.16 6.33
CA THR A 275 3.76 -15.96 6.27
C THR A 275 3.25 -15.53 7.65
N ASP A 276 2.89 -16.47 8.53
CA ASP A 276 2.50 -16.17 9.91
C ASP A 276 3.68 -15.65 10.76
N ALA A 277 4.89 -16.17 10.53
CA ALA A 277 6.10 -15.66 11.18
C ALA A 277 6.42 -14.23 10.73
N GLN A 278 6.44 -13.98 9.42
CA GLN A 278 6.70 -12.67 8.85
C GLN A 278 5.68 -11.60 9.28
N TRP A 279 4.40 -11.96 9.42
CA TRP A 279 3.40 -11.01 9.91
C TRP A 279 3.66 -10.56 11.35
N ARG A 280 4.06 -11.49 12.22
CA ARG A 280 4.45 -11.17 13.61
C ARG A 280 5.72 -10.33 13.65
N HIS A 281 6.68 -10.66 12.81
CA HIS A 281 7.95 -9.97 12.65
C HIS A 281 7.76 -8.49 12.28
N LEU A 282 7.14 -8.21 11.13
CA LEU A 282 6.86 -6.84 10.65
C LEU A 282 6.02 -6.05 11.67
N SER A 283 5.08 -6.73 12.35
CA SER A 283 4.28 -6.10 13.41
C SER A 283 5.12 -5.69 14.62
N ALA A 284 6.10 -6.49 15.02
CA ALA A 284 6.98 -6.19 16.14
C ALA A 284 7.89 -5.00 15.80
N GLU A 285 8.43 -4.94 14.58
CA GLU A 285 9.24 -3.82 14.14
C GLU A 285 8.44 -2.52 14.14
N GLU A 286 7.26 -2.51 13.51
CA GLU A 286 6.47 -1.29 13.40
C GLU A 286 5.89 -0.80 14.74
N LYS A 287 5.49 -1.72 15.61
CA LYS A 287 4.77 -1.39 16.86
C LYS A 287 5.69 -1.28 18.07
N LEU A 288 6.90 -1.84 18.02
CA LEU A 288 7.81 -1.88 19.16
C LEU A 288 9.16 -1.24 18.82
N ILE A 289 9.83 -1.67 17.74
CA ILE A 289 11.15 -1.13 17.38
C ILE A 289 11.07 0.32 16.92
N LEU A 290 10.22 0.66 15.94
CA LEU A 290 10.14 2.04 15.43
C LEU A 290 9.73 3.06 16.52
N PRO A 291 8.79 2.76 17.45
CA PRO A 291 8.52 3.64 18.59
C PRO A 291 9.67 3.74 19.59
N ALA A 292 10.45 2.67 19.81
CA ALA A 292 11.66 2.72 20.63
C ALA A 292 12.73 3.58 19.95
N ALA A 293 12.96 3.39 18.65
CA ALA A 293 13.86 4.18 17.84
C ALA A 293 13.51 5.67 17.89
N ARG A 294 12.22 6.03 17.75
CA ARG A 294 11.77 7.42 17.86
C ARG A 294 12.06 8.07 19.20
N ARG A 295 12.08 7.30 20.30
CA ARG A 295 12.33 7.82 21.65
C ARG A 295 13.82 8.03 21.93
N HIS A 296 14.68 7.21 21.35
CA HIS A 296 16.09 7.11 21.75
C HIS A 296 17.11 7.55 20.70
N LEU A 297 16.78 7.47 19.41
CA LEU A 297 17.68 7.89 18.33
C LEU A 297 17.71 9.41 18.19
N LEU A 298 18.90 9.92 17.86
CA LEU A 298 19.15 11.33 17.61
C LEU A 298 18.99 11.67 16.12
N ASP A 299 18.92 12.96 15.80
CA ASP A 299 18.77 13.43 14.41
C ASP A 299 19.86 12.91 13.46
N ASP A 300 21.11 12.82 13.93
CA ASP A 300 22.22 12.28 13.12
C ASP A 300 22.08 10.77 12.88
N ASP A 301 21.59 10.01 13.86
CA ASP A 301 21.29 8.59 13.68
C ASP A 301 20.21 8.42 12.60
N TRP A 302 19.17 9.27 12.65
CA TRP A 302 18.09 9.24 11.67
C TRP A 302 18.53 9.63 10.26
N ARG A 303 19.46 10.58 10.10
CA ARG A 303 20.05 10.92 8.79
C ARG A 303 20.84 9.76 8.20
N GLU A 304 21.57 9.02 9.05
CA GLU A 304 22.31 7.83 8.63
C GLU A 304 21.35 6.74 8.15
N ILE A 305 20.29 6.46 8.92
CA ILE A 305 19.25 5.49 8.55
C ILE A 305 18.54 5.93 7.26
N GLU A 306 18.10 7.20 7.17
CA GLU A 306 17.44 7.73 5.98
C GLU A 306 18.31 7.55 4.73
N THR A 307 19.60 7.87 4.83
CA THR A 307 20.55 7.75 3.72
C THR A 307 20.69 6.29 3.29
N ALA A 308 20.87 5.37 4.24
CA ALA A 308 21.00 3.94 3.96
C ALA A 308 19.72 3.37 3.33
N PHE A 309 18.55 3.70 3.86
CA PHE A 309 17.27 3.21 3.34
C PHE A 309 16.89 3.84 2.00
N ARG A 310 17.34 5.07 1.71
CA ARG A 310 17.15 5.71 0.41
C ARG A 310 17.98 5.07 -0.71
N GLN A 311 19.08 4.38 -0.42
CA GLN A 311 19.89 3.70 -1.44
C GLN A 311 19.09 2.60 -2.17
N ASN A 312 18.06 2.02 -1.54
CA ASN A 312 17.11 1.11 -2.21
C ASN A 312 16.14 1.82 -3.16
N ALA A 313 16.11 3.16 -3.22
CA ALA A 313 15.27 3.87 -4.16
C ALA A 313 15.65 3.59 -5.62
N GLU A 314 16.85 3.05 -5.90
CA GLU A 314 17.24 2.59 -7.23
C GLU A 314 16.44 1.35 -7.68
N PHE A 315 15.90 0.56 -6.75
CA PHE A 315 14.93 -0.50 -7.06
C PHE A 315 13.53 0.04 -7.41
N ARG A 316 13.33 1.36 -7.26
CA ARG A 316 12.06 2.04 -7.56
C ARG A 316 12.02 2.56 -9.01
N VAL A 317 13.16 2.67 -9.71
CA VAL A 317 13.20 3.20 -11.10
C VAL A 317 14.39 2.67 -11.93
N GLY A 318 14.10 1.77 -12.89
CA GLY A 318 14.84 1.63 -14.15
C GLY A 318 15.70 0.38 -14.39
N SER A 319 15.67 -0.65 -13.54
CA SER A 319 16.42 -1.91 -13.78
C SER A 319 15.55 -3.04 -14.40
N GLU A 320 16.15 -4.02 -15.09
CA GLU A 320 15.41 -5.21 -15.60
C GLU A 320 14.77 -6.03 -14.46
N ARG A 321 15.36 -6.02 -13.26
CA ARG A 321 14.78 -6.60 -12.05
C ARG A 321 13.51 -5.85 -11.62
N ASP A 322 13.42 -4.55 -11.88
CA ASP A 322 12.25 -3.75 -11.54
C ASP A 322 11.04 -4.17 -12.38
N GLU A 323 11.22 -4.55 -13.65
CA GLU A 323 10.09 -4.88 -14.51
C GLU A 323 9.39 -6.17 -14.08
N ALA A 324 10.15 -7.20 -13.70
CA ALA A 324 9.60 -8.43 -13.15
C ALA A 324 8.83 -8.18 -11.84
N PHE A 325 9.36 -7.34 -10.94
CA PHE A 325 8.67 -7.00 -9.70
C PHE A 325 7.47 -6.08 -9.93
N LYS A 326 7.54 -5.14 -10.88
CA LYS A 326 6.39 -4.33 -11.28
C LYS A 326 5.25 -5.24 -11.76
N LEU A 327 5.55 -6.22 -12.61
CA LEU A 327 4.55 -7.18 -13.08
C LEU A 327 3.99 -8.04 -11.95
N LEU A 328 4.85 -8.50 -11.03
CA LEU A 328 4.44 -9.21 -9.81
C LEU A 328 3.43 -8.37 -9.00
N PHE A 329 3.74 -7.11 -8.72
CA PHE A 329 2.88 -6.24 -7.93
C PHE A 329 1.58 -5.86 -8.65
N VAL A 330 1.62 -5.59 -9.97
CA VAL A 330 0.39 -5.39 -10.76
C VAL A 330 -0.53 -6.61 -10.63
N ARG A 331 0.04 -7.82 -10.71
CA ARG A 331 -0.71 -9.06 -10.56
C ARG A 331 -1.27 -9.24 -9.14
N LEU A 332 -0.49 -8.97 -8.11
CA LEU A 332 -0.96 -8.99 -6.71
C LEU A 332 -2.12 -8.02 -6.46
N MET A 333 -2.05 -6.81 -7.04
CA MET A 333 -3.08 -5.80 -6.91
C MET A 333 -4.38 -6.18 -7.64
N ASN A 334 -4.26 -6.82 -8.81
CA ASN A 334 -5.43 -7.33 -9.53
C ASN A 334 -6.13 -8.43 -8.73
N MET A 335 -5.37 -9.39 -8.18
CA MET A 335 -5.92 -10.42 -7.31
C MET A 335 -6.66 -9.83 -6.10
N ALA A 336 -6.03 -8.89 -5.38
CA ALA A 336 -6.66 -8.22 -4.24
C ALA A 336 -7.93 -7.42 -4.62
N SER A 337 -8.07 -7.02 -5.88
CA SER A 337 -9.26 -6.34 -6.39
C SER A 337 -10.37 -7.31 -6.79
N GLU A 338 -10.03 -8.52 -7.25
CA GLU A 338 -10.97 -9.60 -7.56
C GLU A 338 -11.66 -10.11 -6.30
N ASP A 339 -10.94 -10.22 -5.17
CA ASP A 339 -11.55 -10.59 -3.87
C ASP A 339 -12.53 -9.56 -3.30
N ALA A 340 -12.47 -8.32 -3.81
CA ALA A 340 -13.39 -7.26 -3.44
C ALA A 340 -14.65 -7.24 -4.32
N GLN A 341 -14.75 -8.13 -5.32
CA GLN A 341 -15.95 -8.38 -6.10
C GLN A 341 -16.56 -9.73 -5.66
N PRO A 342 -17.87 -9.78 -5.36
CA PRO A 342 -18.54 -11.02 -4.97
C PRO A 342 -18.66 -12.03 -6.11
#